data_AF-A0A2N1QLK0-F1
#
_entry.id   AF-A0A2N1QLK0-F1
#
_cell.length_a   1.000
_cell.length_b   1.000
_cell.length_c   1.000
_cell.angle_alpha   90.00
_cell.angle_beta   90.00
_cell.angle_gamma   90.00
#
_symmetry.space_group_name_H-M   'P 1'
#
loop_
_entity.id
_entity.type
_entity.pdbx_description
1 polymer ?
#
loop_
_entity_poly.entity_id
_entity_poly.type
_entity_poly.pdbx_seq_one_letter_code
_entity_poly.pdbx_strand_id
1 'polypeptide(L)' 'MKEVSCVLSGAAGLGIQTVEDMLARIVVDSGFSVFGSREYMSRVRGGNNSTELRIAPFRVDALV' A
#
# COMPACT_ATOMS: atom_id res chain seq x y z
N MET A 1 -12.85 16.04 -6.59
CA MET A 1 -12.73 14.56 -6.76
C MET A 1 -12.18 13.99 -5.46
N LYS A 2 -12.55 12.75 -5.10
CA LYS A 2 -12.13 12.12 -3.85
C LYS A 2 -11.00 11.13 -4.09
N GLU A 3 -10.05 11.11 -3.16
CA GLU A 3 -8.99 10.13 -3.03
C GLU A 3 -9.42 9.08 -2.00
N VAL A 4 -8.91 7.85 -2.13
CA VAL A 4 -9.07 6.77 -1.14
C VAL A 4 -7.70 6.40 -0.60
N SER A 5 -7.55 6.38 0.73
CA SER A 5 -6.38 5.79 1.41
C SER A 5 -6.79 4.47 2.05
N CYS A 6 -5.98 3.44 1.84
CA CYS A 6 -6.15 2.10 2.38
C CYS A 6 -4.86 1.67 3.11
N VAL A 7 -4.97 1.35 4.39
CA VAL A 7 -3.83 0.86 5.19
C VAL A 7 -3.94 -0.65 5.36
N LEU A 8 -2.96 -1.37 4.84
CA LEU A 8 -2.74 -2.79 5.03
C LEU A 8 -1.81 -2.97 6.22
N SER A 9 -2.16 -3.83 7.17
CA SER A 9 -1.33 -4.08 8.35
C SER A 9 -1.36 -5.55 8.72
N GLY A 10 -0.22 -6.05 9.20
CA GLY A 10 -0.12 -7.40 9.74
C GLY A 10 1.31 -7.82 10.03
N ALA A 11 1.44 -9.03 10.56
CA ALA A 11 2.73 -9.56 10.98
C ALA A 11 3.69 -9.81 9.80
N ALA A 12 4.98 -9.58 10.04
CA ALA A 12 6.04 -9.94 9.10
C ALA A 12 5.96 -11.43 8.70
N GLY A 13 5.95 -11.71 7.40
CA GLY A 13 5.87 -13.07 6.85
C GLY A 13 4.47 -13.53 6.43
N LEU A 14 3.41 -12.73 6.63
CA LEU A 14 2.04 -13.07 6.21
C LEU A 14 1.71 -12.75 4.74
N GLY A 15 2.69 -12.28 3.95
CA GLY A 15 2.47 -11.99 2.53
C GLY A 15 1.77 -10.65 2.25
N ILE A 16 1.82 -9.69 3.16
CA ILE A 16 1.25 -8.34 2.97
C ILE A 16 1.80 -7.67 1.70
N GLN A 17 3.08 -7.85 1.41
CA GLN A 17 3.70 -7.36 0.18
C GLN A 17 3.02 -7.92 -1.07
N THR A 18 2.70 -9.21 -1.08
CA THR A 18 2.01 -9.84 -2.20
C THR A 18 0.61 -9.25 -2.41
N VAL A 19 -0.11 -9.01 -1.30
CA VAL A 19 -1.45 -8.41 -1.34
C VAL A 19 -1.39 -6.97 -1.85
N GLU A 20 -0.41 -6.20 -1.38
CA GLU A 20 -0.15 -4.85 -1.84
C GLU A 20 0.12 -4.80 -3.35
N ASP A 21 1.05 -5.61 -3.84
CA ASP A 21 1.43 -5.63 -5.26
C ASP A 21 0.23 -6.03 -6.15
N MET A 22 -0.57 -6.99 -5.68
CA MET A 22 -1.80 -7.40 -6.36
C MET A 22 -2.83 -6.26 -6.41
N LEU A 23 -3.07 -5.59 -5.29
CA LEU A 23 -4.01 -4.47 -5.21
C LEU A 23 -3.54 -3.29 -6.08
N ALA A 24 -2.26 -2.93 -6.00
CA ALA A 24 -1.69 -1.88 -6.83
C ALA A 24 -1.87 -2.18 -8.32
N ARG A 25 -1.68 -3.44 -8.74
CA ARG A 25 -1.90 -3.86 -10.12
C ARG A 25 -3.35 -3.68 -10.55
N ILE A 26 -4.31 -4.16 -9.75
CA ILE A 26 -5.75 -4.03 -10.03
C ILE A 26 -6.17 -2.55 -10.15
N VAL A 27 -5.63 -1.69 -9.29
CA VAL A 27 -5.91 -0.25 -9.31
C VAL A 27 -5.38 0.39 -10.60
N VAL A 28 -4.16 0.06 -11.01
CA VAL A 28 -3.59 0.58 -12.27
C VAL A 28 -4.37 0.06 -13.47
N ASP A 29 -4.70 -1.23 -13.49
CA ASP A 29 -5.44 -1.86 -14.59
C ASP A 29 -6.88 -1.30 -14.71
N SER A 30 -7.44 -0.76 -13.63
CA SER A 30 -8.74 -0.07 -13.63
C SER A 30 -8.69 1.42 -14.00
N GLY A 31 -7.51 1.93 -14.38
CA GLY A 31 -7.33 3.30 -14.87
C GLY A 31 -7.10 4.35 -13.77
N PHE A 32 -6.80 3.92 -12.55
CA PHE A 32 -6.46 4.80 -11.44
C PHE A 32 -4.95 4.89 -11.23
N SER A 33 -4.50 5.97 -10.61
CA SER A 33 -3.13 6.09 -10.10
C SER A 33 -3.08 5.59 -8.65
N VAL A 34 -1.98 4.92 -8.30
CA VAL A 34 -1.73 4.42 -6.94
C VAL A 34 -0.35 4.86 -6.45
N PHE A 35 -0.26 5.25 -5.18
CA PHE A 35 0.99 5.51 -4.48
C PHE A 35 1.05 4.65 -3.21
N GLY A 36 2.16 3.94 -2.99
CA GLY A 36 2.35 3.06 -1.84
C GLY A 36 3.45 3.57 -0.91
N SER A 37 3.15 3.67 0.39
CA SER A 37 4.12 3.95 1.45
C SER A 37 4.19 2.76 2.41
N ARG A 38 5.40 2.29 2.72
CA ARG A 38 5.62 1.09 3.54
C ARG A 38 6.35 1.47 4.82
N GLU A 39 5.82 1.03 5.94
CA GLU A 39 6.47 1.14 7.24
C GLU A 39 6.87 -0.25 7.73
N TYR A 40 8.17 -0.48 7.72
CA TYR A 40 8.78 -1.73 8.20
C TYR A 40 9.47 -1.50 9.53
N MET A 41 9.26 -2.41 10.47
CA MET A 41 10.04 -2.43 11.70
C MET A 41 11.42 -3.01 11.41
N SER A 42 12.48 -2.46 12.01
CA SER A 42 13.86 -2.97 11.91
C SER A 42 14.03 -4.28 12.69
N ARG A 43 13.41 -5.35 12.20
CA ARG A 43 13.39 -6.71 12.79
C ARG A 43 13.35 -7.76 11.68
N VAL A 44 14.14 -8.82 11.85
CA VAL A 44 14.21 -9.94 10.88
C VAL A 44 12.98 -10.86 10.98
N ARG A 45 12.42 -11.03 12.18
CA ARG A 45 11.22 -11.83 12.45
C ARG A 45 10.38 -11.17 13.55
N GLY A 46 9.07 -11.22 13.39
CA GLY A 46 8.13 -10.56 14.30
C GLY A 46 8.07 -9.04 14.09
N GLY A 47 6.96 -8.44 14.52
CA GLY A 47 6.64 -7.05 14.23
C GLY A 47 5.44 -6.93 13.29
N ASN A 48 4.75 -5.80 13.39
CA ASN A 48 3.59 -5.47 12.58
C ASN A 48 4.04 -4.49 11.50
N ASN A 49 4.11 -4.92 10.26
CA ASN A 49 4.43 -4.02 9.15
C ASN A 49 3.12 -3.41 8.65
N SER A 50 3.19 -2.17 8.24
CA SER A 50 2.06 -1.45 7.65
C SER A 50 2.44 -0.93 6.28
N THR A 51 1.43 -0.79 5.43
CA THR A 51 1.57 -0.24 4.11
C THR A 51 0.32 0.54 3.79
N GLU A 52 0.49 1.80 3.41
CA GLU A 52 -0.57 2.67 2.96
C GLU A 52 -0.59 2.72 1.43
N LEU A 53 -1.76 2.47 0.83
CA LEU A 53 -2.03 2.65 -0.58
C LEU A 53 -3.00 3.82 -0.76
N ARG A 54 -2.54 4.85 -1.48
CA ARG A 54 -3.35 6.01 -1.86
C ARG A 54 -3.78 5.87 -3.31
N ILE A 55 -5.08 6.02 -3.58
CA ILE A 55 -5.69 5.74 -4.88
C ILE A 55 -6.51 6.95 -5.32
N ALA A 56 -6.28 7.43 -6.54
CA ALA A 56 -7.07 8.50 -7.14
C ALA A 56 -7.12 8.39 -8.68
N PRO A 57 -8.11 9.02 -9.33
CA PRO A 57 -8.20 9.09 -10.80
C PRO A 57 -7.18 10.06 -11.43
N PHE A 58 -6.35 10.71 -10.62
CA PHE A 58 -5.27 11.63 -11.01
C PHE A 58 -3.98 11.22 -10.30
N ARG A 59 -2.84 11.78 -10.72
CA ARG A 59 -1.53 11.47 -10.11
C ARG A 59 -1.57 11.72 -8.59
N VAL A 60 -1.20 10.71 -7.82
CA VAL A 60 -1.08 10.79 -6.35
C VAL A 60 0.39 10.73 -5.98
N ASP A 61 0.82 11.62 -5.09
CA ASP A 61 2.18 11.69 -4.55
C ASP A 61 2.21 11.27 -3.07
N ALA A 62 3.39 11.25 -2.45
CA ALA A 62 3.55 10.92 -1.03
C ALA A 62 2.81 11.90 -0.10
N LEU A 63 2.38 11.42 1.07
CA LEU A 63 2.01 12.30 2.18
C LEU A 63 3.32 12.82 2.79
N VAL A 64 3.46 14.14 2.90
CA VAL A 64 4.62 14.80 3.53
C VAL A 64 4.56 14.65 5.04
#